data_AF-A0A7S1VZ35-F1
#
_entry.id   AF-A0A7S1VZ35-F1
#
_cell.length_a   1.000
_cell.length_b   1.000
_cell.length_c   1.000
_cell.angle_alpha   90.00
_cell.angle_beta   90.00
_cell.angle_gamma   90.00
#
_symmetry.space_group_name_H-M   'P 1'
#
loop_
_entity.id
_entity.type
_entity.pdbx_description
1 polymer ?
#
loop_
_entity_poly.entity_id
_entity_poly.type
_entity_poly.pdbx_seq_one_letter_code
_entity_poly.pdbx_strand_id
1 'polypeptide(L)'
;QWDPERDVTCPDEKRKEPREMSRRRAIQIGLAGPLSQEYVASVVTIEDVTALGHAVRDAHRAKTKAARDAAMAAIVPRLPTERPYMPRCSEPVLAALGMAPGPVAEALAALGRGK
;
A
#
# COMPACT_ATOMS: atom_id res chain seq x y z
N GLN A 1 -10.33 1.22 0.43
CA GLN A 1 -9.16 0.96 1.29
C GLN A 1 -7.93 0.90 0.39
N TRP A 2 -6.82 1.49 0.81
CA TRP A 2 -5.54 1.36 0.10
C TRP A 2 -5.04 -0.08 0.28
N ASP A 3 -4.67 -0.72 -0.83
CA ASP A 3 -4.20 -2.11 -0.90
C ASP A 3 -2.92 -2.07 -1.73
N PRO A 4 -1.75 -1.93 -1.08
CA PRO A 4 -0.54 -1.59 -1.80
C PRO A 4 -0.06 -2.73 -2.70
N GLU A 5 -0.20 -3.99 -2.27
CA GLU A 5 0.10 -5.16 -3.10
C GLU A 5 -0.73 -5.13 -4.38
N ARG A 6 -2.04 -4.92 -4.28
CA ARG A 6 -2.91 -4.80 -5.45
C ARG A 6 -2.58 -3.59 -6.30
N ASP A 7 -2.31 -2.44 -5.70
CA ASP A 7 -2.04 -1.19 -6.43
C ASP A 7 -0.66 -1.21 -7.12
N VAL A 8 0.29 -2.01 -6.62
CA VAL A 8 1.60 -2.28 -7.23
C VAL A 8 1.53 -3.37 -8.30
N THR A 9 0.70 -4.41 -8.11
CA THR A 9 0.63 -5.56 -9.03
C THR A 9 -0.40 -5.40 -10.15
N CYS A 10 -1.43 -4.57 -9.96
CA CYS A 10 -2.45 -4.26 -10.95
C CYS A 10 -2.30 -2.82 -11.47
N PRO A 11 -1.77 -2.61 -12.70
CA PRO A 11 -1.69 -1.29 -13.27
C PRO A 11 -3.05 -0.74 -13.68
N ASP A 12 -3.14 0.58 -13.79
CA ASP A 12 -4.24 1.26 -14.47
C ASP A 12 -4.25 0.89 -15.96
N GLU A 13 -5.37 0.34 -16.45
CA GLU A 13 -5.52 -0.11 -17.83
C GLU A 13 -5.32 1.01 -18.87
N LYS A 14 -5.61 2.27 -18.51
CA LYS A 14 -5.51 3.41 -19.43
C LYS A 14 -4.11 4.03 -19.44
N ARG A 15 -3.42 4.04 -18.29
CA ARG A 15 -2.12 4.74 -18.14
C ARG A 15 -0.92 3.82 -18.08
N LYS A 16 -1.10 2.51 -17.90
CA LYS A 16 0.01 1.53 -17.77
C LYS A 16 1.02 1.93 -16.70
N GLU A 17 0.51 2.49 -15.63
CA GLU A 17 1.24 2.88 -14.43
C GLU A 17 0.50 2.24 -13.24
N PRO A 18 1.15 2.03 -12.08
CA PRO A 18 0.45 1.68 -10.84
C PRO A 18 -0.78 2.58 -10.65
N ARG A 19 -1.88 2.01 -10.16
CA ARG A 19 -3.18 2.69 -10.15
C ARG A 19 -3.07 4.05 -9.43
N GLU A 20 -3.46 5.13 -10.11
CA GLU A 20 -3.36 6.49 -9.56
C GLU A 20 -4.28 6.61 -8.33
N MET A 21 -3.71 6.89 -7.16
CA MET A 21 -4.49 7.15 -5.95
C MET A 21 -5.30 8.44 -6.15
N SER A 22 -6.60 8.29 -6.40
CA SER A 22 -7.55 9.37 -6.72
C SER A 22 -7.86 10.31 -5.54
N ARG A 23 -7.09 10.26 -4.45
CA ARG A 23 -7.14 11.25 -3.38
C ARG A 23 -5.74 11.81 -3.13
N ARG A 24 -5.47 12.98 -3.70
CA ARG A 24 -4.35 13.87 -3.33
C ARG A 24 -4.52 14.47 -1.92
N ARG A 25 -4.85 13.66 -0.91
CA ARG A 25 -4.50 14.06 0.45
C ARG A 25 -3.03 13.69 0.56
N ALA A 26 -2.15 14.66 0.34
CA ALA A 26 -0.84 14.58 0.97
C ALA A 26 -1.13 14.32 2.44
N ILE A 27 -0.88 13.10 2.91
CA ILE A 27 -0.88 12.84 4.34
C ILE A 27 0.42 13.47 4.82
N GLN A 28 0.43 14.80 4.92
CA GLN A 28 1.46 15.47 5.66
C GLN A 28 1.18 15.12 7.11
N ILE A 29 1.78 14.04 7.58
CA ILE A 29 1.76 13.71 9.00
C ILE A 29 2.76 14.68 9.65
N GLY A 30 2.34 15.92 9.83
CA GLY A 30 2.97 16.81 10.79
C GLY A 30 2.72 16.20 12.16
N LEU A 31 3.63 15.36 12.62
CA LEU A 31 3.55 14.77 13.95
C LEU A 31 3.81 15.89 14.97
N ALA A 32 2.86 16.12 15.88
CA ALA A 32 3.05 17.07 16.97
C ALA A 32 4.19 16.60 17.89
N GLY A 33 4.98 17.53 18.43
CA GLY A 33 6.28 17.31 19.11
C GLY A 33 6.51 15.92 19.72
N PRO A 34 5.78 15.50 20.77
CA PRO A 34 5.98 14.20 21.41
C PRO A 34 5.74 13.01 20.49
N LEU A 35 4.74 13.08 19.60
CA LEU A 35 4.46 12.05 18.59
C LEU A 35 5.57 11.97 17.54
N SER A 36 6.19 13.10 17.20
CA SER A 36 7.32 13.12 16.26
C SER A 36 8.54 12.45 16.87
N GLN A 37 8.80 12.69 18.15
CA GLN A 37 9.90 12.06 18.87
C GLN A 37 9.68 10.56 19.03
N GLU A 38 8.47 10.16 19.40
CA GLU A 38 8.08 8.74 19.51
C GLU A 38 8.18 8.03 18.16
N TYR A 39 7.70 8.66 17.08
CA TYR A 39 7.83 8.12 15.73
C TYR A 39 9.29 7.91 15.33
N VAL A 40 10.15 8.92 15.54
CA VAL A 40 11.59 8.79 15.24
C VAL A 40 12.25 7.71 16.11
N ALA A 41 11.89 7.62 17.40
CA ALA A 41 12.44 6.63 18.32
C ALA A 41 11.95 5.20 18.04
N SER A 42 10.77 5.04 17.46
CA SER A 42 10.13 3.75 17.18
C SER A 42 10.30 3.26 15.74
N VAL A 43 10.90 4.08 14.86
CA VAL A 43 11.25 3.67 13.49
C VAL A 43 12.24 2.51 13.55
N VAL A 44 11.83 1.38 12.98
CA VAL A 44 12.64 0.17 12.95
C VAL A 44 13.77 0.32 11.92
N THR A 45 13.45 0.79 10.71
CA THR A 45 14.40 1.06 9.63
C THR A 45 13.85 2.14 8.68
N ILE A 46 14.74 2.88 8.01
CA ILE A 46 14.42 3.75 6.88
C ILE A 46 15.18 3.23 5.66
N GLU A 47 14.46 2.95 4.58
CA GLU A 47 15.02 2.43 3.33
C GLU A 47 14.69 3.35 2.16
N ASP A 48 15.69 3.73 1.38
CA ASP A 48 15.47 4.44 0.12
C ASP A 48 15.04 3.46 -0.97
N VAL A 49 13.75 3.52 -1.33
CA VAL A 49 13.14 2.68 -2.36
C VAL A 49 12.98 3.41 -3.69
N THR A 50 13.60 4.58 -3.88
CA THR A 50 13.42 5.41 -5.09
C THR A 50 13.75 4.66 -6.38
N ALA A 51 14.89 3.98 -6.41
CA ALA A 51 15.31 3.20 -7.58
C ALA A 51 14.36 2.01 -7.84
N LEU A 52 13.87 1.39 -6.77
CA LEU A 52 12.91 0.28 -6.86
C LEU A 52 11.56 0.76 -7.41
N GLY A 53 11.09 1.93 -6.98
CA GLY A 53 9.88 2.57 -7.51
C GLY A 53 9.99 2.89 -9.00
N HIS A 54 11.15 3.38 -9.47
CA HIS A 54 11.39 3.57 -10.89
C HIS A 54 11.37 2.25 -11.68
N ALA A 55 11.94 1.18 -11.13
CA ALA A 55 11.92 -0.13 -11.76
C ALA A 55 10.47 -0.66 -11.92
N VAL A 56 9.62 -0.49 -10.90
CA VAL A 56 8.20 -0.86 -10.96
C VAL A 56 7.46 -0.05 -12.05
N ARG A 57 7.68 1.26 -12.10
CA ARG A 57 7.11 2.13 -13.15
C ARG A 57 7.51 1.63 -14.54
N ASP A 58 8.79 1.34 -14.74
CA ASP A 58 9.31 0.94 -16.05
C ASP A 58 8.79 -0.44 -16.46
N ALA A 59 8.62 -1.37 -15.51
CA ALA A 59 7.98 -2.66 -15.74
C ALA A 59 6.52 -2.51 -16.22
N HIS A 60 5.74 -1.61 -15.60
CA HIS A 60 4.35 -1.36 -15.99
C HIS A 60 4.20 -0.67 -17.35
N ARG A 61 5.21 0.10 -17.78
CA ARG A 61 5.25 0.72 -19.12
C ARG A 61 5.47 -0.28 -20.26
N ALA A 62 5.77 -1.55 -19.96
CA ALA A 62 5.93 -2.57 -20.98
C ALA A 62 4.67 -2.69 -21.87
N LYS A 63 4.88 -2.85 -23.17
CA LYS A 63 3.78 -2.81 -24.15
C LYS A 63 2.86 -4.03 -24.07
N THR A 64 3.41 -5.17 -23.70
CA THR A 64 2.73 -6.47 -23.64
C THR A 64 2.61 -6.97 -22.21
N LYS A 65 1.50 -7.63 -21.89
CA LYS A 65 1.27 -8.26 -20.59
C LYS A 65 2.40 -9.25 -20.22
N ALA A 66 2.84 -10.09 -21.15
CA ALA A 66 3.90 -11.07 -20.89
C ALA A 66 5.23 -10.41 -20.46
N ALA A 67 5.65 -9.35 -21.15
CA ALA A 67 6.86 -8.60 -20.80
C ALA A 67 6.75 -7.90 -19.44
N ARG A 68 5.57 -7.33 -19.12
CA ARG A 68 5.29 -6.74 -17.80
C ARG A 68 5.40 -7.79 -16.70
N ASP A 69 4.72 -8.93 -16.86
CA ASP A 69 4.65 -9.97 -15.84
C ASP A 69 6.05 -10.57 -15.60
N ALA A 70 6.86 -10.74 -16.65
CA ALA A 70 8.26 -11.16 -16.53
C ALA A 70 9.13 -10.12 -15.79
N ALA A 71 8.99 -8.84 -16.13
CA ALA A 71 9.73 -7.76 -15.47
C ALA A 71 9.32 -7.62 -13.98
N MET A 72 8.02 -7.70 -13.68
CA MET A 72 7.52 -7.69 -12.31
C MET A 72 8.00 -8.91 -11.52
N ALA A 73 8.04 -10.11 -12.10
CA ALA A 73 8.55 -11.31 -11.43
C ALA A 73 10.01 -11.16 -10.97
N ALA A 74 10.84 -10.40 -11.70
CA ALA A 74 12.21 -10.09 -11.29
C ALA A 74 12.30 -9.01 -10.19
N ILE A 75 11.26 -8.17 -10.04
CA ILE A 75 11.22 -7.07 -9.07
C ILE A 75 10.59 -7.52 -7.75
N VAL A 76 9.57 -8.38 -7.78
CA VAL A 76 8.80 -8.84 -6.60
C VAL A 76 9.68 -9.28 -5.42
N PRO A 77 10.76 -10.08 -5.60
CA PRO A 77 11.61 -10.49 -4.48
C PRO A 77 12.37 -9.35 -3.80
N ARG A 78 12.45 -8.19 -4.44
CA ARG A 78 13.12 -6.99 -3.94
C ARG A 78 12.15 -6.00 -3.30
N LEU A 79 10.84 -6.22 -3.44
CA LEU A 79 9.84 -5.39 -2.78
C LEU A 79 9.94 -5.62 -1.26
N PRO A 80 9.80 -4.56 -0.45
CA PRO A 80 9.77 -4.71 1.00
C PRO A 80 8.63 -5.65 1.39
N THR A 81 8.86 -6.49 2.41
CA THR A 81 7.80 -7.34 2.96
C THR A 81 6.81 -6.45 3.70
N GLU A 82 5.73 -6.10 3.03
CA GLU A 82 4.68 -5.30 3.64
C GLU A 82 4.04 -6.07 4.79
N ARG A 83 3.97 -5.41 5.94
CA ARG A 83 3.20 -5.89 7.07
C ARG A 83 1.87 -5.16 7.09
N PRO A 84 0.74 -5.88 7.15
CA PRO A 84 -0.54 -5.25 7.43
C PRO A 84 -0.39 -4.37 8.68
N TYR A 85 -0.71 -3.08 8.54
CA TYR A 85 -0.74 -2.19 9.71
C TYR A 85 -1.93 -2.60 10.58
N MET A 86 -1.63 -3.27 11.69
CA MET A 86 -2.60 -3.55 12.74
C MET A 86 -2.30 -2.62 13.91
N PRO A 87 -3.14 -1.62 14.18
CA PRO A 87 -2.93 -0.74 15.32
C PRO A 87 -2.98 -1.58 16.62
N ARG A 88 -2.11 -1.24 17.58
CA ARG A 88 -2.14 -1.84 18.92
C ARG A 88 -3.27 -1.23 19.74
N CYS A 89 -4.51 -1.60 19.44
CA CYS A 89 -5.68 -1.24 20.22
C CYS A 89 -6.46 -2.50 20.64
N SER A 90 -7.45 -2.33 21.52
CA SER A 90 -8.24 -3.44 22.02
C SER A 90 -9.11 -4.05 20.92
N GLU A 91 -9.44 -5.34 21.04
CA GLU A 91 -10.28 -6.08 20.10
C GLU A 91 -11.60 -5.36 19.73
N PRO A 92 -12.33 -4.74 20.68
CA PRO A 92 -13.55 -3.99 20.35
C PRO A 92 -13.29 -2.80 19.42
N VAL A 93 -12.15 -2.11 19.59
CA VAL A 93 -11.76 -0.98 18.74
C VAL A 93 -11.38 -1.48 17.35
N LEU A 94 -10.64 -2.59 17.27
CA LEU A 94 -10.29 -3.23 16.00
C LEU A 94 -11.53 -3.68 15.22
N ALA A 95 -12.52 -4.27 15.89
CA ALA A 95 -13.78 -4.66 15.29
C ALA A 95 -14.58 -3.45 14.76
N ALA A 96 -14.66 -2.37 15.54
CA ALA A 96 -15.35 -1.14 15.14
C ALA A 96 -14.67 -0.46 13.93
N LEU A 97 -13.35 -0.55 13.82
CA LEU A 97 -12.59 -0.06 12.66
C LEU A 97 -12.65 -1.00 11.45
N GLY A 98 -13.26 -2.18 11.58
CA GLY A 98 -13.27 -3.22 10.55
C GLY A 98 -11.89 -3.82 10.27
N MET A 99 -11.00 -3.81 11.26
CA MET A 99 -9.66 -4.39 11.21
C MET A 99 -9.58 -5.78 11.85
N ALA A 100 -10.63 -6.20 12.60
CA ALA A 100 -10.82 -7.57 13.05
C ALA A 100 -11.90 -8.29 12.22
N PRO A 101 -11.87 -9.63 12.08
CA PRO A 101 -12.90 -10.38 11.37
C PRO A 101 -14.30 -10.11 11.92
N GLY A 102 -15.27 -9.86 11.04
CA GLY A 102 -16.66 -9.62 11.42
C GLY A 102 -17.45 -8.78 10.41
N PRO A 103 -18.71 -8.45 10.74
CA PRO A 103 -19.63 -7.82 9.79
C PRO A 103 -19.15 -6.48 9.24
N VAL A 104 -18.46 -5.69 10.06
CA VAL A 104 -17.91 -4.38 9.67
C VAL A 104 -16.77 -4.54 8.66
N ALA A 105 -15.87 -5.50 8.90
CA ALA A 105 -14.77 -5.79 7.97
C ALA A 105 -15.29 -6.32 6.63
N GLU A 106 -16.29 -7.19 6.65
CA GLU A 106 -16.94 -7.70 5.44
C GLU A 106 -17.62 -6.60 4.62
N ALA A 107 -18.36 -5.70 5.28
CA ALA A 107 -18.99 -4.56 4.64
C ALA A 107 -17.97 -3.60 3.99
N LEU A 108 -16.85 -3.32 4.66
CA LEU A 108 -15.77 -2.50 4.10
C LEU A 108 -15.07 -3.19 2.92
N ALA A 109 -14.87 -4.50 3.00
CA ALA A 109 -14.28 -5.29 1.93
C ALA A 109 -15.20 -5.38 0.69
N ALA A 110 -16.52 -5.30 0.86
CA ALA A 110 -17.48 -5.22 -0.23
C ALA A 110 -17.40 -3.85 -0.95
N LEU A 111 -17.38 -2.75 -0.18
CA LEU A 111 -17.22 -1.38 -0.71
C LEU A 111 -15.96 -1.22 -1.56
N GLY A 112 -14.85 -1.86 -1.15
CA GLY A 112 -13.58 -1.83 -1.89
C GLY A 112 -13.62 -2.55 -3.25
N ARG A 113 -14.58 -3.45 -3.47
CA ARG A 113 -14.75 -4.21 -4.72
C ARG A 113 -15.76 -3.56 -5.69
N GLY A 114 -16.33 -2.41 -5.33
CA GLY A 114 -17.33 -1.72 -6.15
C GLY A 114 -18.66 -2.46 -6.27
N LYS A 115 -19.01 -3.27 -5.27
CA LYS A 115 -20.32 -3.91 -5.11
C LYS A 115 -21.06 -3.30 -3.93
#